data_AF-A0A1Z5H6Y0-F1
#
_entry.id   AF-A0A1Z5H6Y0-F1
#
_cell.length_a   1.000
_cell.length_b   1.000
_cell.length_c   1.000
_cell.angle_alpha   90.00
_cell.angle_beta   90.00
_cell.angle_gamma   90.00
#
_symmetry.space_group_name_H-M   'P 1'
#
loop_
_entity.id
_entity.type
_entity.pdbx_description
1 polymer ?
#
loop_
_entity_poly.entity_id
_entity_poly.type
_entity_poly.pdbx_seq_one_letter_code
_entity_poly.pdbx_strand_id
1 'polypeptide(L)'
;MHKEFGDNTLSDTKTRLLIPSTDIGNGQVHVFKSSYSDEFTRDSNIRIADAVLASCAAPKYFDPAFVDPYLLADGGLWANNPSLVAVTEAMTRLSSSLDSIQLLSIGTGIGNNYYPVNKRNNMWGFLTGWGIKSFIEMLLNLQSANAHNTVGLLLNEDQLIRINFESDRALPLDDPSMLADLKSRADCDFTKASDRIKQLLRNSDEA
;
A
#
# COMPACT_ATOMS: atom_id res chain seq x y z
N MET A 1 8.04 12.00 -12.32
CA MET A 1 6.85 12.46 -11.59
C MET A 1 6.41 13.85 -12.04
N HIS A 2 7.16 14.93 -11.79
CA HIS A 2 6.75 16.29 -12.21
C HIS A 2 6.45 16.45 -13.71
N LYS A 3 7.18 15.75 -14.58
CA LYS A 3 6.86 15.74 -16.02
C LYS A 3 5.49 15.12 -16.33
N GLU A 4 5.12 14.06 -15.63
CA GLU A 4 3.89 13.29 -15.88
C GLU A 4 2.66 13.93 -15.25
N PHE A 5 2.81 14.46 -14.02
CA PHE A 5 1.71 15.07 -13.27
C PHE A 5 1.63 16.60 -13.40
N GLY A 6 2.66 17.26 -13.94
CA GLY A 6 2.72 18.71 -14.08
C GLY A 6 2.65 19.42 -12.73
N ASP A 7 1.91 20.54 -12.71
CA ASP A 7 1.62 21.32 -11.51
C ASP A 7 0.32 20.93 -10.82
N ASN A 8 -0.34 19.85 -11.26
CA ASN A 8 -1.61 19.40 -10.66
C ASN A 8 -1.42 19.07 -9.18
N THR A 9 -2.34 19.54 -8.36
CA THR A 9 -2.38 19.31 -6.91
C THR A 9 -3.40 18.24 -6.53
N LEU A 10 -3.37 17.81 -5.27
CA LEU A 10 -4.36 16.87 -4.75
C LEU A 10 -5.79 17.41 -4.85
N SER A 11 -6.01 18.73 -4.82
CA SER A 11 -7.34 19.33 -5.05
C SER A 11 -7.84 19.19 -6.49
N ASP A 12 -6.96 18.99 -7.47
CA ASP A 12 -7.34 18.87 -8.89
C ASP A 12 -7.86 17.47 -9.26
N THR A 13 -7.78 16.52 -8.32
CA THR A 13 -8.14 15.12 -8.55
C THR A 13 -9.65 14.92 -8.58
N LYS A 14 -10.13 14.12 -9.55
CA LYS A 14 -11.57 13.79 -9.68
C LYS A 14 -12.02 12.65 -8.76
N THR A 15 -11.07 11.87 -8.27
CA THR A 15 -11.31 10.74 -7.38
C THR A 15 -10.73 11.05 -6.01
N ARG A 16 -11.33 10.45 -4.98
CA ARG A 16 -10.80 10.56 -3.61
C ARG A 16 -9.49 9.79 -3.55
N LEU A 17 -8.42 10.49 -3.19
CA LEU A 17 -7.10 9.90 -3.04
C LEU A 17 -6.72 9.84 -1.56
N LEU A 18 -6.06 8.75 -1.20
CA LEU A 18 -5.41 8.54 0.07
C LEU A 18 -4.03 7.95 -0.22
N ILE A 19 -2.97 8.69 0.12
CA ILE A 19 -1.59 8.29 -0.20
C ILE A 19 -0.78 8.27 1.11
N PRO A 20 -0.46 7.07 1.65
CA PRO A 20 0.29 6.94 2.89
C PRO A 20 1.76 7.37 2.73
N SER A 21 2.31 7.97 3.79
CA SER A 21 3.72 8.32 3.94
C SER A 21 4.08 8.29 5.45
N THR A 22 5.36 8.40 5.77
CA THR A 22 5.84 8.37 7.16
C THR A 22 6.53 9.67 7.49
N ASP A 23 6.03 10.43 8.46
CA ASP A 23 6.71 11.63 8.95
C ASP A 23 7.82 11.22 9.92
N ILE A 24 9.04 11.15 9.38
CA ILE A 24 10.22 10.78 10.15
C ILE A 24 10.77 11.95 10.97
N GLY A 25 10.39 13.19 10.63
CA GLY A 25 10.77 14.38 11.40
C GLY A 25 10.06 14.42 12.75
N ASN A 26 8.80 14.00 12.79
CA ASN A 26 7.97 14.00 14.00
C ASN A 26 7.64 12.60 14.56
N GLY A 27 8.06 11.53 13.86
CA GLY A 27 7.78 10.15 14.27
C GLY A 27 6.29 9.80 14.20
N GLN A 28 5.58 10.31 13.20
CA GLN A 28 4.14 10.16 13.03
C GLN A 28 3.79 9.52 11.69
N VAL A 29 2.56 8.99 11.59
CA VAL A 29 2.01 8.61 10.30
C VAL A 29 1.59 9.86 9.52
N HIS A 30 1.79 9.83 8.21
CA HIS A 30 1.29 10.87 7.31
C HIS A 30 0.41 10.22 6.25
N VAL A 31 -0.70 10.87 5.91
CA VAL A 31 -1.59 10.40 4.86
C VAL A 31 -2.02 11.61 4.07
N PHE A 32 -1.53 11.73 2.85
CA PHE A 32 -1.99 12.77 1.93
C PHE A 32 -3.41 12.43 1.48
N LYS A 33 -4.28 13.42 1.46
CA LYS A 33 -5.68 13.26 1.04
C LYS A 33 -6.06 14.30 -0.01
N SER A 34 -6.88 13.91 -0.98
CA SER A 34 -7.52 14.91 -1.83
C SER A 34 -8.64 15.65 -1.10
N SER A 35 -9.02 16.82 -1.62
CA SER A 35 -9.97 17.75 -0.97
C SER A 35 -11.43 17.33 -1.13
N TYR A 36 -11.77 16.11 -0.72
CA TYR A 36 -13.15 15.60 -0.74
C TYR A 36 -13.94 15.91 0.54
N SER A 37 -13.33 16.61 1.50
CA SER A 37 -13.96 17.10 2.73
C SER A 37 -13.42 18.50 3.02
N ASP A 38 -14.29 19.40 3.50
CA ASP A 38 -13.92 20.77 3.90
C ASP A 38 -12.93 20.79 5.08
N GLU A 39 -12.85 19.69 5.84
CA GLU A 39 -11.87 19.52 6.91
C GLU A 39 -10.44 19.26 6.37
N PHE A 40 -10.30 18.83 5.12
CA PHE A 40 -9.02 18.41 4.52
C PHE A 40 -8.35 19.56 3.77
N THR A 41 -7.89 20.53 4.56
CA THR A 41 -7.21 21.73 4.06
C THR A 41 -5.69 21.56 3.97
N ARG A 42 -5.09 20.73 4.84
CA ARG A 42 -3.63 20.55 4.97
C ARG A 42 -2.93 20.25 3.65
N ASP A 43 -3.47 19.31 2.87
CA ASP A 43 -2.76 18.74 1.71
C ASP A 43 -3.28 19.25 0.36
N SER A 44 -4.32 20.09 0.37
CA SER A 44 -5.05 20.52 -0.83
C SER A 44 -4.15 21.05 -1.95
N ASN A 45 -3.17 21.88 -1.59
CA ASN A 45 -2.24 22.53 -2.51
C ASN A 45 -0.95 21.73 -2.77
N ILE A 46 -0.81 20.54 -2.19
CA ILE A 46 0.37 19.69 -2.42
C ILE A 46 0.27 19.11 -3.83
N ARG A 47 1.35 19.24 -4.60
CA ARG A 47 1.42 18.63 -5.93
C ARG A 47 1.32 17.11 -5.82
N ILE A 48 0.58 16.50 -6.74
CA ILE A 48 0.44 15.03 -6.78
C ILE A 48 1.82 14.36 -6.89
N ALA A 49 2.73 14.96 -7.67
CA ALA A 49 4.09 14.47 -7.81
C ALA A 49 4.84 14.40 -6.47
N ASP A 50 4.72 15.41 -5.61
CA ASP A 50 5.41 15.48 -4.32
C ASP A 50 4.84 14.44 -3.35
N ALA A 51 3.51 14.31 -3.30
CA ALA A 51 2.85 13.31 -2.47
C ALA A 51 3.26 11.88 -2.84
N VAL A 52 3.32 11.55 -4.13
CA VAL A 52 3.73 10.21 -4.58
C VAL A 52 5.24 9.99 -4.36
N LEU A 53 6.08 10.99 -4.61
CA LEU A 53 7.52 10.88 -4.34
C LEU A 53 7.80 10.62 -2.84
N ALA A 54 7.12 11.35 -1.94
CA ALA A 54 7.19 11.13 -0.51
C ALA A 54 6.72 9.72 -0.11
N SER A 55 5.60 9.26 -0.69
CA SER A 55 5.05 7.93 -0.45
C SER A 55 5.96 6.79 -0.89
N CYS A 56 6.81 7.00 -1.91
CA CYS A 56 7.72 6.00 -2.48
C CYS A 56 9.18 6.15 -2.02
N ALA A 57 9.47 7.03 -1.05
CA ALA A 57 10.82 7.30 -0.57
C ALA A 57 11.34 6.19 0.36
N ALA A 58 11.48 4.97 -0.19
CA ALA A 58 11.86 3.76 0.54
C ALA A 58 13.26 3.88 1.14
N PRO A 59 13.42 3.63 2.47
CA PRO A 59 14.73 3.59 3.08
C PRO A 59 15.64 2.61 2.36
N LYS A 60 16.92 2.99 2.19
CA LYS A 60 17.95 2.34 1.35
C LYS A 60 17.96 2.77 -0.12
N TYR A 61 16.82 3.15 -0.69
CA TYR A 61 16.71 3.46 -2.14
C TYR A 61 16.69 4.96 -2.42
N PHE A 62 15.98 5.72 -1.60
CA PHE A 62 15.78 7.14 -1.80
C PHE A 62 15.95 7.92 -0.49
N ASP A 63 16.35 9.18 -0.62
CA ASP A 63 16.34 10.12 0.50
C ASP A 63 14.90 10.49 0.87
N PRO A 64 14.60 10.80 2.14
CA PRO A 64 13.31 11.33 2.55
C PRO A 64 12.95 12.61 1.78
N ALA A 65 11.68 12.74 1.39
CA ALA A 65 11.16 13.92 0.70
C ALA A 65 10.80 15.01 1.70
N PHE A 66 11.27 16.23 1.47
CA PHE A 66 10.82 17.40 2.22
C PHE A 66 9.57 17.99 1.56
N VAL A 67 8.44 17.93 2.26
CA VAL A 67 7.16 18.51 1.84
C VAL A 67 6.69 19.40 2.99
N ASP A 68 6.99 20.70 2.91
CA ASP A 68 6.88 21.64 4.04
C ASP A 68 5.55 21.52 4.81
N PRO A 69 5.59 21.40 6.15
CA PRO A 69 6.75 21.41 7.05
C PRO A 69 7.34 20.02 7.35
N TYR A 70 6.98 18.99 6.58
CA TYR A 70 7.24 17.59 6.91
C TYR A 70 8.48 17.02 6.21
N LEU A 71 9.21 16.16 6.93
CA LEU A 71 10.23 15.28 6.36
C LEU A 71 9.65 13.87 6.26
N LEU A 72 9.41 13.43 5.04
CA LEU A 72 8.56 12.29 4.74
C LEU A 72 9.34 11.15 4.10
N ALA A 73 9.05 9.93 4.52
CA ALA A 73 9.57 8.70 3.95
C ALA A 73 8.42 7.80 3.47
N ASP A 74 8.79 6.64 2.92
CA ASP A 74 7.86 5.66 2.35
C ASP A 74 6.68 5.30 3.26
N GLY A 75 5.50 5.20 2.67
CA GLY A 75 4.27 4.80 3.37
C GLY A 75 4.28 3.33 3.79
N GLY A 76 5.06 2.49 3.12
CA GLY A 76 5.24 1.07 3.42
C GLY A 76 5.79 0.79 4.81
N LEU A 77 6.44 1.76 5.45
CA LEU A 77 6.94 1.60 6.82
C LEU A 77 5.82 1.34 7.85
N TRP A 78 4.59 1.79 7.59
CA TRP A 78 3.44 1.53 8.45
C TRP A 78 2.17 1.07 7.71
N ALA A 79 2.00 1.44 6.44
CA ALA A 79 0.83 1.14 5.61
C ALA A 79 1.23 0.46 4.28
N ASN A 80 2.05 -0.60 4.35
CA ASN A 80 2.41 -1.42 3.18
C ASN A 80 1.19 -2.08 2.49
N ASN A 81 0.07 -2.16 3.21
CA ASN A 81 -1.25 -2.46 2.66
C ASN A 81 -2.25 -1.42 3.20
N PRO A 82 -2.62 -0.40 2.40
CA PRO A 82 -3.49 0.68 2.87
C PRO A 82 -4.96 0.28 2.99
N SER A 83 -5.34 -0.97 2.75
CA SER A 83 -6.74 -1.43 2.82
C SER A 83 -7.44 -1.06 4.12
N LEU A 84 -6.79 -1.28 5.27
CA LEU A 84 -7.39 -0.95 6.57
C LEU A 84 -7.56 0.56 6.74
N VAL A 85 -6.60 1.35 6.22
CA VAL A 85 -6.68 2.81 6.24
C VAL A 85 -7.85 3.29 5.38
N ALA A 86 -8.01 2.72 4.19
CA ALA A 86 -9.10 3.05 3.26
C ALA A 86 -10.49 2.68 3.83
N VAL A 87 -10.65 1.50 4.43
CA VAL A 87 -11.92 1.09 5.07
C VAL A 87 -12.25 2.02 6.25
N THR A 88 -11.26 2.32 7.09
CA THR A 88 -11.43 3.27 8.21
C THR A 88 -11.86 4.65 7.71
N GLU A 89 -11.25 5.13 6.63
CA GLU A 89 -11.58 6.40 6.01
C GLU A 89 -13.00 6.42 5.46
N ALA A 90 -13.42 5.35 4.76
CA ALA A 90 -14.78 5.22 4.24
C ALA A 90 -15.82 5.25 5.37
N MET A 91 -15.60 4.49 6.44
CA MET A 91 -16.52 4.46 7.59
C MET A 91 -16.62 5.81 8.31
N THR A 92 -15.47 6.46 8.53
CA THR A 92 -15.43 7.62 9.43
C THR A 92 -15.62 8.94 8.70
N ARG A 93 -15.02 9.11 7.53
CA ARG A 93 -14.98 10.40 6.80
C ARG A 93 -15.98 10.46 5.67
N LEU A 94 -16.35 9.31 5.10
CA LEU A 94 -17.43 9.22 4.12
C LEU A 94 -18.75 8.75 4.75
N SER A 95 -18.74 8.41 6.05
CA SER A 95 -19.90 7.92 6.80
C SER A 95 -20.58 6.72 6.13
N SER A 96 -19.82 5.92 5.39
CA SER A 96 -20.32 4.70 4.75
C SER A 96 -20.58 3.63 5.81
N SER A 97 -21.71 2.91 5.68
CA SER A 97 -21.93 1.71 6.48
C SER A 97 -20.97 0.61 6.05
N LEU A 98 -20.55 -0.26 6.99
CA LEU A 98 -19.67 -1.40 6.67
C LEU A 98 -20.21 -2.25 5.52
N ASP A 99 -21.53 -2.50 5.49
CA ASP A 99 -22.20 -3.32 4.47
C ASP A 99 -22.19 -2.68 3.07
N SER A 100 -21.99 -1.37 2.97
CA SER A 100 -21.90 -0.65 1.68
C SER A 100 -20.50 -0.61 1.08
N ILE A 101 -19.47 -0.98 1.86
CA ILE A 101 -18.08 -0.86 1.43
C ILE A 101 -17.71 -2.06 0.54
N GLN A 102 -17.25 -1.79 -0.67
CA GLN A 102 -16.66 -2.79 -1.57
C GLN A 102 -15.17 -2.46 -1.73
N LEU A 103 -14.30 -3.45 -1.51
CA LEU A 103 -12.85 -3.27 -1.50
C LEU A 103 -12.15 -4.21 -2.47
N LEU A 104 -11.51 -3.61 -3.48
CA LEU A 104 -10.49 -4.26 -4.31
C LEU A 104 -9.09 -3.88 -3.82
N SER A 105 -8.34 -4.86 -3.35
CA SER A 105 -6.95 -4.69 -2.89
C SER A 105 -5.99 -5.39 -3.84
N ILE A 106 -4.99 -4.67 -4.35
CA ILE A 106 -4.00 -5.20 -5.29
C ILE A 106 -2.63 -5.20 -4.61
N GLY A 107 -2.02 -6.37 -4.50
CA GLY A 107 -0.68 -6.56 -3.97
C GLY A 107 0.37 -6.73 -5.08
N THR A 108 1.63 -6.46 -4.75
CA THR A 108 2.77 -6.54 -5.66
C THR A 108 3.54 -7.86 -5.56
N GLY A 109 2.91 -8.88 -4.98
CA GLY A 109 3.52 -10.18 -4.73
C GLY A 109 4.23 -10.27 -3.39
N ILE A 110 4.43 -11.50 -2.92
CA ILE A 110 5.21 -11.83 -1.74
C ILE A 110 6.29 -12.83 -2.15
N GLY A 111 7.56 -12.46 -1.96
CA GLY A 111 8.70 -13.34 -2.19
C GLY A 111 8.93 -14.27 -1.00
N ASN A 112 9.37 -15.50 -1.28
CA ASN A 112 9.66 -16.52 -0.28
C ASN A 112 10.99 -16.23 0.45
N ASN A 113 10.99 -15.20 1.32
CA ASN A 113 12.15 -14.76 2.11
C ASN A 113 11.98 -15.06 3.62
N TYR A 114 11.26 -16.12 3.96
CA TYR A 114 11.01 -16.50 5.36
C TYR A 114 12.23 -17.13 6.02
N TYR A 115 12.30 -17.02 7.35
CA TYR A 115 13.30 -17.74 8.14
C TYR A 115 13.00 -19.25 8.12
N PRO A 116 13.95 -20.10 7.70
CA PRO A 116 13.71 -21.53 7.61
C PRO A 116 13.58 -22.17 9.00
N VAL A 117 12.49 -22.92 9.21
CA VAL A 117 12.16 -23.61 10.47
C VAL A 117 13.29 -24.54 10.96
N ASN A 118 14.08 -25.09 10.03
CA ASN A 118 15.12 -26.07 10.32
C ASN A 118 16.46 -25.46 10.79
N LYS A 119 16.62 -24.13 10.82
CA LYS A 119 17.85 -23.47 11.30
C LYS A 119 17.76 -23.03 12.76
N ARG A 120 17.58 -23.99 13.68
CA ARG A 120 17.47 -23.72 15.14
C ARG A 120 18.74 -23.14 15.80
N ASN A 121 19.92 -23.38 15.22
CA ASN A 121 21.22 -22.99 15.79
C ASN A 121 21.82 -21.69 15.22
N ASN A 122 21.01 -20.81 14.61
CA ASN A 122 21.52 -19.50 14.20
C ASN A 122 21.86 -18.66 15.45
N MET A 123 22.99 -17.94 15.42
CA MET A 123 23.22 -16.83 16.36
C MET A 123 22.23 -15.71 15.98
N TRP A 124 21.12 -15.59 16.71
CA TRP A 124 20.01 -14.66 16.46
C TRP A 124 20.35 -13.18 16.79
N GLY A 125 21.42 -12.65 16.20
CA GLY A 125 21.77 -11.24 16.21
C GLY A 125 21.18 -10.49 15.02
N PHE A 126 20.97 -9.17 15.16
CA PHE A 126 20.38 -8.32 14.13
C PHE A 126 21.17 -8.34 12.81
N LEU A 127 22.49 -8.35 12.91
CA LEU A 127 23.41 -8.44 11.76
C LEU A 127 23.71 -9.88 11.33
N THR A 128 23.28 -10.88 12.08
CA THR A 128 23.61 -12.29 11.83
C THR A 128 22.36 -13.10 11.48
N GLY A 129 21.68 -13.67 12.47
CA GLY A 129 20.57 -14.61 12.28
C GLY A 129 19.31 -13.94 11.73
N TRP A 130 19.04 -12.68 12.12
CA TRP A 130 17.95 -11.90 11.54
C TRP A 130 18.36 -11.40 10.15
N GLY A 131 19.45 -10.64 10.07
CA GLY A 131 19.84 -9.98 8.82
C GLY A 131 18.87 -8.84 8.48
N ILE A 132 19.43 -7.65 8.25
CA ILE A 132 18.65 -6.41 8.10
C ILE A 132 17.58 -6.54 7.01
N LYS A 133 17.94 -7.11 5.84
CA LYS A 133 17.03 -7.27 4.70
C LYS A 133 15.84 -8.18 5.02
N SER A 134 16.11 -9.40 5.49
CA SER A 134 15.07 -10.38 5.82
C SER A 134 14.18 -9.91 6.96
N PHE A 135 14.74 -9.17 7.92
CA PHE A 135 13.96 -8.55 8.99
C PHE A 135 12.99 -7.49 8.47
N ILE A 136 13.46 -6.56 7.62
CA ILE A 136 12.59 -5.53 7.02
C ILE A 136 11.49 -6.16 6.16
N GLU A 137 11.83 -7.11 5.28
CA GLU A 137 10.86 -7.79 4.44
C GLU A 137 9.80 -8.54 5.26
N MET A 138 10.23 -9.20 6.35
CA MET A 138 9.29 -9.84 7.29
C MET A 138 8.33 -8.82 7.90
N LEU A 139 8.83 -7.68 8.39
CA LEU A 139 7.98 -6.63 8.97
C LEU A 139 6.96 -6.11 7.94
N LEU A 140 7.39 -5.80 6.72
CA LEU A 140 6.52 -5.32 5.64
C LEU A 140 5.44 -6.34 5.25
N ASN A 141 5.81 -7.63 5.20
CA ASN A 141 4.87 -8.72 4.93
C ASN A 141 3.86 -8.89 6.07
N LEU A 142 4.31 -8.83 7.33
CA LEU A 142 3.44 -8.93 8.49
C LEU A 142 2.44 -7.77 8.56
N GLN A 143 2.87 -6.54 8.26
CA GLN A 143 1.96 -5.39 8.17
C GLN A 143 0.91 -5.59 7.07
N SER A 144 1.32 -6.05 5.89
CA SER A 144 0.39 -6.32 4.79
C SER A 144 -0.63 -7.42 5.15
N ALA A 145 -0.18 -8.50 5.79
CA ALA A 145 -1.02 -9.61 6.23
C ALA A 145 -1.98 -9.17 7.35
N ASN A 146 -1.51 -8.39 8.32
CA ASN A 146 -2.35 -7.85 9.39
C ASN A 146 -3.50 -7.01 8.83
N ALA A 147 -3.20 -6.04 7.96
CA ALA A 147 -4.22 -5.20 7.35
C ALA A 147 -5.24 -6.02 6.54
N HIS A 148 -4.79 -7.02 5.78
CA HIS A 148 -5.69 -7.90 5.02
C HIS A 148 -6.60 -8.72 5.93
N ASN A 149 -6.03 -9.37 6.95
CA ASN A 149 -6.79 -10.22 7.87
C ASN A 149 -7.78 -9.42 8.69
N THR A 150 -7.39 -8.24 9.20
CA THR A 150 -8.30 -7.37 9.95
C THR A 150 -9.45 -6.90 9.08
N VAL A 151 -9.19 -6.50 7.83
CA VAL A 151 -10.27 -6.10 6.92
C VAL A 151 -11.17 -7.28 6.55
N GLY A 152 -10.63 -8.50 6.40
CA GLY A 152 -11.42 -9.71 6.18
C GLY A 152 -12.28 -10.14 7.38
N LEU A 153 -12.02 -9.61 8.59
CA LEU A 153 -12.91 -9.76 9.74
C LEU A 153 -14.01 -8.67 9.78
N LEU A 154 -13.80 -7.54 9.10
CA LEU A 154 -14.72 -6.40 9.08
C LEU A 154 -15.70 -6.46 7.91
N LEU A 155 -15.25 -6.98 6.76
CA LEU A 155 -16.01 -7.06 5.51
C LEU A 155 -16.41 -8.50 5.21
N ASN A 156 -17.57 -8.68 4.59
CA ASN A 156 -18.02 -9.98 4.11
C ASN A 156 -17.17 -10.48 2.92
N GLU A 157 -17.21 -11.79 2.64
CA GLU A 157 -16.41 -12.42 1.57
C GLU A 157 -16.69 -11.85 0.18
N ASP A 158 -17.90 -11.38 -0.07
CA ASP A 158 -18.34 -10.76 -1.33
C ASP A 158 -17.95 -9.27 -1.43
N GLN A 159 -17.59 -8.64 -0.32
CA GLN A 159 -17.15 -7.23 -0.25
C GLN A 159 -15.64 -7.04 -0.43
N LEU A 160 -14.85 -8.11 -0.31
CA LEU A 160 -13.39 -8.05 -0.34
C LEU A 160 -12.79 -8.96 -1.43
N ILE A 161 -12.13 -8.35 -2.39
CA ILE A 161 -11.26 -9.06 -3.33
C ILE A 161 -9.83 -8.58 -3.13
N ARG A 162 -8.94 -9.49 -2.76
CA ARG A 162 -7.49 -9.26 -2.82
C ARG A 162 -6.87 -10.05 -3.95
N ILE A 163 -6.18 -9.35 -4.85
CA ILE A 163 -5.37 -9.93 -5.92
C ILE A 163 -3.91 -9.78 -5.50
N ASN A 164 -3.25 -10.90 -5.28
CA ASN A 164 -1.84 -10.96 -4.91
C ASN A 164 -1.28 -12.32 -5.30
N PHE A 165 0.04 -12.45 -5.43
CA PHE A 165 0.68 -13.71 -5.76
C PHE A 165 1.83 -14.04 -4.82
N GLU A 166 2.20 -15.32 -4.78
CA GLU A 166 3.39 -15.79 -4.10
C GLU A 166 4.45 -16.18 -5.12
N SER A 167 5.71 -15.89 -4.79
CA SER A 167 6.86 -16.22 -5.62
C SER A 167 7.87 -17.02 -4.82
N ASP A 168 8.27 -18.17 -5.34
CA ASP A 168 9.39 -18.96 -4.80
C ASP A 168 10.74 -18.27 -4.99
N ARG A 169 10.80 -17.24 -5.83
CA ARG A 169 11.98 -16.40 -6.04
C ARG A 169 11.86 -15.11 -5.24
N ALA A 170 13.01 -14.56 -4.84
CA ALA A 170 13.07 -13.22 -4.29
C ALA A 170 12.47 -12.21 -5.27
N LEU A 171 11.74 -11.23 -4.73
CA LEU A 171 11.16 -10.11 -5.47
C LEU A 171 11.86 -8.81 -5.02
N PRO A 172 13.08 -8.52 -5.51
CA PRO A 172 13.75 -7.26 -5.22
C PRO A 172 12.95 -6.07 -5.79
N LEU A 173 12.95 -4.94 -5.07
CA LEU A 173 12.23 -3.73 -5.46
C LEU A 173 12.86 -3.03 -6.67
N ASP A 174 14.15 -3.27 -6.92
CA ASP A 174 15.00 -2.54 -7.87
C ASP A 174 15.46 -3.39 -9.07
N ASP A 175 14.82 -4.52 -9.37
CA ASP A 175 15.16 -5.38 -10.51
C ASP A 175 14.15 -5.25 -11.68
N PRO A 176 14.45 -4.44 -12.71
CA PRO A 176 13.56 -4.29 -13.86
C PRO A 176 13.56 -5.52 -14.78
N SER A 177 14.51 -6.47 -14.64
CA SER A 177 14.55 -7.66 -15.50
C SER A 177 13.34 -8.58 -15.30
N MET A 178 12.66 -8.46 -14.15
CA MET A 178 11.49 -9.25 -13.80
C MET A 178 10.18 -8.73 -14.41
N LEU A 179 10.18 -7.55 -15.05
CA LEU A 179 8.94 -6.89 -15.50
C LEU A 179 8.10 -7.73 -16.47
N ALA A 180 8.73 -8.50 -17.36
CA ALA A 180 8.01 -9.36 -18.30
C ALA A 180 7.26 -10.50 -17.58
N ASP A 181 7.91 -11.13 -16.59
CA ASP A 181 7.32 -12.17 -15.76
C ASP A 181 6.17 -11.60 -14.90
N LEU A 182 6.39 -10.44 -14.28
CA LEU A 182 5.36 -9.77 -13.46
C LEU A 182 4.13 -9.39 -14.27
N LYS A 183 4.29 -8.90 -15.50
CA LYS A 183 3.16 -8.64 -16.42
C LYS A 183 2.40 -9.92 -16.75
N SER A 184 3.12 -10.98 -17.11
CA SER A 184 2.49 -12.27 -17.42
C SER A 184 1.72 -12.84 -16.22
N ARG A 185 2.22 -12.65 -15.00
CA ARG A 185 1.51 -13.05 -13.76
C ARG A 185 0.26 -12.21 -13.54
N ALA A 186 0.38 -10.89 -13.69
CA ALA A 186 -0.75 -9.98 -13.56
C ALA A 186 -1.88 -10.34 -14.54
N ASP A 187 -1.56 -10.66 -15.80
CA ASP A 187 -2.55 -11.11 -16.79
C ASP A 187 -3.25 -12.41 -16.35
N CYS A 188 -2.48 -13.37 -15.82
CA CYS A 188 -3.02 -14.64 -15.31
C CYS A 188 -3.96 -14.42 -14.12
N ASP A 189 -3.54 -13.60 -13.16
CA ASP A 189 -4.31 -13.33 -11.94
C ASP A 189 -5.57 -12.50 -12.25
N PHE A 190 -5.47 -11.52 -13.14
CA PHE A 190 -6.63 -10.79 -13.64
C PHE A 190 -7.62 -11.72 -14.34
N THR A 191 -7.14 -12.63 -15.21
CA THR A 191 -8.02 -13.58 -15.91
C THR A 191 -8.83 -14.42 -14.92
N LYS A 192 -8.16 -14.94 -13.87
CA LYS A 192 -8.82 -15.75 -12.81
C LYS A 192 -9.79 -14.94 -11.95
N ALA A 193 -9.48 -13.66 -11.70
CA ALA A 193 -10.28 -12.81 -10.82
C ALA A 193 -11.37 -12.01 -11.55
N SER A 194 -11.34 -11.95 -12.88
CA SER A 194 -12.12 -11.00 -13.68
C SER A 194 -13.64 -11.05 -13.42
N ASP A 195 -14.23 -12.24 -13.27
CA ASP A 195 -15.66 -12.36 -12.99
C ASP A 195 -16.03 -11.88 -11.59
N ARG A 196 -15.18 -12.18 -10.59
CA ARG A 196 -15.35 -11.68 -9.22
C ARG A 196 -15.22 -10.15 -9.17
N ILE A 197 -14.24 -9.59 -9.88
CA ILE A 197 -14.06 -8.12 -9.98
C ILE A 197 -15.31 -7.47 -10.58
N LYS A 198 -15.85 -8.04 -11.67
CA LYS A 198 -17.08 -7.52 -12.29
C LYS A 198 -18.27 -7.59 -11.33
N GLN A 199 -18.38 -8.66 -10.55
CA GLN A 199 -19.43 -8.79 -9.53
C GLN A 199 -19.29 -7.74 -8.44
N LEU A 200 -18.08 -7.54 -7.91
CA LEU A 200 -17.79 -6.51 -6.90
C LEU A 200 -18.19 -5.11 -7.38
N LEU A 201 -17.85 -4.77 -8.63
CA LEU A 201 -18.18 -3.47 -9.23
C LEU A 201 -19.69 -3.28 -9.50
N ARG A 202 -20.43 -4.35 -9.76
CA ARG A 202 -21.90 -4.27 -9.91
C ARG A 202 -22.57 -4.01 -8.57
N ASN A 203 -22.12 -4.68 -7.51
CA ASN A 203 -22.65 -4.49 -6.17
C ASN A 203 -22.45 -3.04 -5.67
N SER A 204 -21.42 -2.33 -6.15
CA SER A 204 -21.22 -0.91 -5.83
C SER A 204 -22.13 0.05 -6.59
N ASP A 205 -22.69 -0.33 -7.73
CA ASP A 205 -23.64 0.52 -8.49
C ASP A 205 -25.07 0.42 -7.94
N GLU A 206 -25.37 -0.64 -7.17
CA GLU A 206 -26.68 -0.91 -6.57
C GLU A 206 -26.82 -0.37 -5.13
N ALA A 207 -25.73 0.10 -4.52
CA ALA A 207 -25.65 0.61 -3.15
C ALA A 207 -25.59 2.14 -3.08
#